data_AF-A0A157SVZ1-F1
#
_entry.id   AF-A0A157SVZ1-F1
#
_cell.length_a   1.000
_cell.length_b   1.000
_cell.length_c   1.000
_cell.angle_alpha   90.00
_cell.angle_beta   90.00
_cell.angle_gamma   90.00
#
_symmetry.space_group_name_H-M   'P 1'
#
loop_
_entity.id
_entity.type
_entity.pdbx_description
1 polymer ?
#
loop_
_entity_poly.entity_id
_entity_poly.type
_entity_poly.pdbx_seq_one_letter_code
_entity_poly.pdbx_strand_id
1 'polypeptide(L)'
;MAHHPEMIVELSRRVEKISNEKISNIVDINQQAKYLSLNARIEAARSGEAGRGFAVVANQVQQVSEQITHIADALKLELAGSIADLIRLGENTLQEIRGYEGRRLGDLALNMVETMDRNLYERSCDVRWWATDSSLVELLQAPDEQAARHACERLAVILDSYTVYLDLWVADAQGRVLATGRPGRYAKALGTTVSQEEWFRRGMATQDGGDYAALDIRPEPLLEGAQVAAYSTAIREGAQRDGRPVGVLGIFFDWARQAETVVRSVGLSDEEWSRTRCMLVDSRQRVIAASDGADLRERYVLLNTDGQARGFYPASDRLVGYALTPGYETYPGLGWYGVIEQQPRRFFE
;
A
#
# COMPACT_ATOMS: atom_id res chain seq x y z
N MET A 1 -9.45 2.78 21.97
CA MET A 1 -10.91 3.04 21.84
C MET A 1 -11.35 2.87 20.38
N ALA A 2 -11.28 1.65 19.83
CA ALA A 2 -11.67 1.42 18.43
C ALA A 2 -12.25 0.00 18.23
N HIS A 3 -13.24 -0.35 19.05
CA HIS A 3 -13.77 -1.72 19.15
C HIS A 3 -15.27 -1.84 18.81
N HIS A 4 -15.91 -0.80 18.29
CA HIS A 4 -17.38 -0.72 18.38
C HIS A 4 -18.16 -1.60 17.37
N PRO A 5 -17.87 -1.62 16.05
CA PRO A 5 -18.82 -2.17 15.07
C PRO A 5 -18.81 -3.71 14.95
N GLU A 6 -17.63 -4.34 14.89
CA GLU A 6 -17.52 -5.80 14.77
C GLU A 6 -18.05 -6.52 16.01
N MET A 7 -17.73 -5.98 17.19
CA MET A 7 -18.29 -6.46 18.45
C MET A 7 -19.82 -6.30 18.49
N ILE A 8 -20.38 -5.23 17.91
CA ILE A 8 -21.84 -5.07 17.84
C ILE A 8 -22.46 -6.19 17.01
N VAL A 9 -21.91 -6.53 15.84
CA VAL A 9 -22.45 -7.61 14.99
C VAL A 9 -22.34 -8.97 15.69
N GLU A 10 -21.19 -9.27 16.28
CA GLU A 10 -20.97 -10.54 16.98
C GLU A 10 -21.86 -10.66 18.24
N LEU A 11 -21.91 -9.61 19.06
CA LEU A 11 -22.75 -9.57 20.26
C LEU A 11 -24.23 -9.67 19.89
N SER A 12 -24.68 -9.03 18.80
CA SER A 12 -26.07 -9.12 18.33
C SER A 12 -26.44 -10.55 17.96
N ARG A 13 -25.57 -11.28 17.25
CA ARG A 13 -25.76 -12.71 16.95
C ARG A 13 -25.79 -13.58 18.21
N ARG A 14 -24.96 -13.23 19.21
CA ARG A 14 -24.97 -13.94 20.49
C ARG A 14 -26.26 -13.69 21.27
N VAL A 15 -26.75 -12.45 21.29
CA VAL A 15 -28.02 -12.06 21.91
C VAL A 15 -29.19 -12.74 21.21
N GLU A 16 -29.16 -12.86 19.88
CA GLU A 16 -30.15 -13.60 19.10
C GLU A 16 -30.26 -15.06 19.53
N LYS A 17 -29.12 -15.75 19.58
CA LYS A 17 -29.06 -17.15 19.99
C LYS A 17 -29.63 -17.34 21.40
N ILE A 18 -29.16 -16.53 22.36
CA ILE A 18 -29.61 -16.62 23.76
C ILE A 18 -31.11 -16.32 23.86
N SER A 19 -31.60 -15.27 23.20
CA SER A 19 -33.00 -14.86 23.26
C SER A 19 -33.92 -15.94 22.69
N ASN A 20 -33.57 -16.52 21.54
CA ASN A 20 -34.33 -17.60 20.92
C ASN A 20 -34.41 -18.84 21.82
N GLU A 21 -33.28 -19.25 22.42
CA GLU A 21 -33.24 -20.38 23.36
C GLU A 21 -34.12 -20.11 24.60
N LYS A 22 -34.03 -18.92 25.20
CA LYS A 22 -34.80 -18.60 26.42
C LYS A 22 -36.29 -18.43 26.16
N ILE A 23 -36.68 -17.84 25.03
CA ILE A 23 -38.10 -17.72 24.65
C ILE A 23 -38.69 -19.11 24.40
N SER A 24 -37.96 -20.00 23.72
CA SER A 24 -38.41 -21.38 23.51
C SER A 24 -38.71 -22.08 24.84
N ASN A 25 -37.80 -21.95 25.82
CA ASN A 25 -38.01 -22.54 27.15
C ASN A 25 -39.24 -21.96 27.87
N ILE A 26 -39.51 -20.66 27.73
CA ILE A 26 -40.72 -20.03 28.31
C ILE A 26 -41.97 -20.63 27.68
N VAL A 27 -41.99 -20.77 26.35
CA VAL A 27 -43.12 -21.38 25.63
C VAL A 27 -43.34 -22.82 26.05
N ASP A 28 -42.28 -23.61 26.21
CA ASP A 28 -42.36 -25.02 26.62
C ASP A 28 -42.92 -25.16 28.05
N ILE A 29 -42.42 -24.37 29.01
CA ILE A 29 -42.92 -24.35 30.39
C ILE A 29 -44.39 -23.93 30.41
N ASN A 30 -44.74 -22.92 29.61
CA ASN A 30 -46.09 -22.41 29.55
C ASN A 30 -47.08 -23.42 28.93
N GLN A 31 -46.65 -24.20 27.93
CA GLN A 31 -47.45 -25.31 27.40
C GLN A 31 -47.70 -26.38 28.46
N GLN A 32 -46.68 -26.74 29.25
CA GLN A 32 -46.85 -27.68 30.36
C GLN A 32 -47.85 -27.18 31.41
N ALA A 33 -47.76 -25.89 31.78
CA ALA A 33 -48.72 -25.25 32.70
C ALA A 33 -50.14 -25.28 32.14
N LYS A 34 -50.32 -25.00 30.84
CA LYS A 34 -51.61 -25.07 30.15
C LYS A 34 -52.20 -26.48 30.19
N TYR A 35 -51.40 -27.52 29.94
CA TYR A 35 -51.85 -28.91 30.04
C TYR A 35 -52.22 -29.31 31.48
N LEU A 36 -51.42 -28.90 32.46
CA LEU A 36 -51.73 -29.15 33.88
C LEU A 36 -53.06 -28.51 34.26
N SER A 37 -53.27 -27.27 33.81
CA SER A 37 -54.51 -26.54 34.04
C SER A 37 -55.72 -27.21 33.38
N LEU A 38 -55.55 -27.69 32.14
CA LEU A 38 -56.60 -28.43 31.44
C LEU A 38 -56.97 -29.72 32.19
N ASN A 39 -55.97 -30.48 32.64
CA ASN A 39 -56.19 -31.69 33.42
C ASN A 39 -56.91 -31.39 34.74
N ALA A 40 -56.49 -30.33 35.45
CA ALA A 40 -57.15 -29.88 36.68
C ALA A 40 -58.61 -29.48 36.43
N ARG A 41 -58.91 -28.82 35.30
CA ARG A 41 -60.27 -28.46 34.92
C ARG A 41 -61.14 -29.68 34.61
N ILE A 42 -60.59 -30.68 33.93
CA ILE A 42 -61.29 -31.95 33.65
C ILE A 42 -61.64 -32.66 34.96
N GLU A 43 -60.68 -32.77 35.89
CA GLU A 43 -60.91 -33.43 37.18
C GLU A 43 -61.88 -32.64 38.08
N ALA A 44 -61.82 -31.31 38.03
CA ALA A 44 -62.78 -30.43 38.69
C ALA A 44 -64.21 -30.64 38.16
N ALA A 45 -64.38 -30.76 36.84
CA ALA A 45 -65.68 -31.06 36.23
C ALA A 45 -66.19 -32.46 36.61
N ARG A 46 -65.29 -33.45 36.69
CA ARG A 46 -65.59 -34.83 37.11
C ARG A 46 -66.04 -34.90 38.57
N SER A 47 -65.47 -34.07 39.44
CA SER A 47 -65.78 -34.01 40.88
C SER A 47 -67.07 -33.22 41.22
N GLY A 48 -67.77 -32.67 40.21
CA GLY A 48 -69.05 -31.99 40.40
C GLY A 48 -68.99 -30.79 41.35
N GLU A 49 -69.91 -30.74 42.32
CA GLU A 49 -69.99 -29.65 43.33
C GLU A 49 -68.68 -29.47 44.12
N ALA A 50 -67.97 -30.57 44.45
CA ALA A 50 -66.72 -30.53 45.22
C ALA A 50 -65.54 -29.94 44.43
N GLY A 51 -65.62 -29.94 43.09
CA GLY A 51 -64.56 -29.44 42.20
C GLY A 51 -64.65 -27.95 41.85
N ARG A 52 -65.71 -27.22 42.25
CA ARG A 52 -65.94 -25.82 41.82
C ARG A 52 -64.75 -24.89 42.10
N GLY A 53 -64.13 -24.97 43.28
CA GLY A 53 -62.98 -24.14 43.62
C GLY A 53 -61.77 -24.40 42.72
N PHE A 54 -61.49 -25.67 42.42
CA PHE A 54 -60.41 -26.07 41.51
C PHE A 54 -60.69 -25.65 40.06
N ALA A 55 -61.94 -25.65 39.61
CA ALA A 55 -62.31 -25.18 38.28
C ALA A 55 -61.99 -23.68 38.08
N VAL A 56 -62.20 -22.85 39.11
CA VAL A 56 -61.86 -21.42 39.05
C VAL A 56 -60.36 -21.22 38.92
N VAL A 57 -59.56 -21.92 39.74
CA VAL A 57 -58.09 -21.85 39.69
C VAL A 57 -57.57 -22.32 38.33
N ALA A 58 -58.09 -23.44 37.81
CA ALA A 58 -57.71 -23.95 36.49
C ALA A 58 -58.08 -22.98 35.34
N ASN A 59 -59.20 -22.25 35.44
CA ASN A 59 -59.51 -21.22 34.45
C ASN A 59 -58.55 -20.02 34.55
N GLN A 60 -58.17 -19.61 35.77
CA GLN A 60 -57.18 -18.54 35.97
C GLN A 60 -55.80 -18.93 35.43
N VAL A 61 -55.32 -20.13 35.71
CA VAL A 61 -54.03 -20.62 35.19
C VAL A 61 -54.06 -20.72 33.66
N GLN A 62 -55.18 -21.13 33.06
CA GLN A 62 -55.32 -21.12 31.60
C GLN A 62 -55.23 -19.70 31.03
N GLN A 63 -55.93 -18.73 31.62
CA GLN A 63 -55.87 -17.33 31.20
C GLN A 63 -54.46 -16.75 31.30
N VAL A 64 -53.77 -17.01 32.41
CA VAL A 64 -52.36 -16.61 32.60
C VAL A 64 -51.48 -17.28 31.55
N SER A 65 -51.70 -18.56 31.25
CA SER A 65 -50.92 -19.26 30.22
C SER A 65 -51.13 -18.65 28.84
N GLU A 66 -52.36 -18.28 28.49
CA GLU A 66 -52.66 -17.61 27.21
C GLU A 66 -51.97 -16.23 27.12
N GLN A 67 -51.94 -15.47 28.23
CA GLN A 67 -51.21 -14.19 28.30
C GLN A 67 -49.69 -14.39 28.16
N ILE A 68 -49.11 -15.41 28.80
CA ILE A 68 -47.68 -15.71 28.68
C ILE A 68 -47.32 -16.06 27.23
N THR A 69 -48.15 -16.85 26.53
CA THR A 69 -47.93 -17.13 25.10
C THR A 69 -47.91 -15.85 24.29
N HIS A 70 -48.90 -14.98 24.49
CA HIS A 70 -48.99 -13.71 23.76
C HIS A 70 -47.77 -12.80 24.01
N ILE A 71 -47.32 -12.69 25.26
CA ILE A 71 -46.13 -11.91 25.63
C ILE A 71 -44.86 -12.53 25.03
N ALA A 72 -44.71 -13.86 25.09
CA ALA A 72 -43.56 -14.56 24.54
C ALA A 72 -43.47 -14.39 23.01
N ASP A 73 -44.60 -14.47 22.30
CA ASP A 73 -44.67 -14.25 20.86
C ASP A 73 -44.36 -12.80 20.48
N ALA A 74 -44.91 -11.82 21.20
CA ALA A 74 -44.61 -10.40 21.01
C ALA A 74 -43.12 -10.11 21.24
N LEU A 75 -42.56 -10.61 22.35
CA LEU A 75 -41.15 -10.47 22.69
C LEU A 75 -40.24 -11.08 21.61
N LYS A 76 -40.60 -12.26 21.08
CA LYS A 76 -39.85 -12.90 19.99
C LYS A 76 -39.80 -12.02 18.74
N LEU A 77 -40.94 -11.45 18.34
CA LEU A 77 -41.04 -10.62 17.15
C LEU A 77 -40.25 -9.31 17.31
N GLU A 78 -40.41 -8.64 18.46
CA GLU A 78 -39.71 -7.38 18.76
C GLU A 78 -38.20 -7.55 18.85
N LEU A 79 -37.73 -8.62 19.52
CA LEU A 79 -36.30 -8.92 19.61
C LEU A 79 -35.71 -9.30 18.26
N ALA A 80 -36.39 -10.15 17.48
CA ALA A 80 -35.92 -10.52 16.14
C ALA A 80 -35.77 -9.28 15.24
N GLY A 81 -36.75 -8.37 15.26
CA GLY A 81 -36.68 -7.11 14.53
C GLY A 81 -35.52 -6.22 14.99
N SER A 82 -35.39 -6.02 16.31
CA SER A 82 -34.33 -5.19 16.90
C SER A 82 -32.93 -5.73 16.61
N ILE A 83 -32.74 -7.05 16.71
CA ILE A 83 -31.47 -7.72 16.40
C ILE A 83 -31.14 -7.58 14.91
N ALA A 84 -32.12 -7.78 14.03
CA ALA A 84 -31.91 -7.63 12.59
C ALA A 84 -31.48 -6.20 12.24
N ASP A 85 -32.10 -5.19 12.87
CA ASP A 85 -31.69 -3.79 12.72
C ASP A 85 -30.27 -3.52 13.25
N LEU A 86 -29.91 -4.10 14.40
CA LEU A 86 -28.55 -3.98 14.95
C LEU A 86 -27.49 -4.63 14.05
N ILE A 87 -27.76 -5.81 13.50
CA ILE A 87 -26.86 -6.48 12.55
C ILE A 87 -26.69 -5.62 11.30
N ARG A 88 -27.80 -5.15 10.71
CA ARG A 88 -27.77 -4.29 9.52
C ARG A 88 -27.01 -2.99 9.77
N LEU A 89 -27.24 -2.35 10.91
CA LEU A 89 -26.51 -1.14 11.31
C LEU A 89 -25.01 -1.42 11.47
N GLY A 90 -24.68 -2.49 12.20
CA GLY A 90 -23.30 -2.90 12.43
C GLY A 90 -22.55 -3.21 11.13
N GLU A 91 -23.19 -3.94 10.20
CA GLU A 91 -22.64 -4.25 8.88
C GLU A 91 -22.43 -2.99 8.03
N ASN A 92 -23.38 -2.06 8.00
CA ASN A 92 -23.23 -0.78 7.30
C ASN A 92 -22.08 0.05 7.86
N THR A 93 -21.97 0.18 9.18
CA THR A 93 -20.86 0.90 9.83
C THR A 93 -19.51 0.25 9.54
N LEU A 94 -19.46 -1.09 9.49
CA LEU A 94 -18.26 -1.85 9.11
C LEU A 94 -17.82 -1.54 7.67
N GLN A 95 -18.76 -1.51 6.73
CA GLN A 95 -18.48 -1.15 5.34
C GLN A 95 -17.98 0.28 5.21
N GLU A 96 -18.60 1.22 5.92
CA GLU A 96 -18.16 2.62 5.95
C GLU A 96 -16.73 2.76 6.49
N ILE A 97 -16.43 2.13 7.64
CA ILE A 97 -15.10 2.16 8.25
C ILE A 97 -14.04 1.58 7.31
N ARG A 98 -14.31 0.40 6.72
CA ARG A 98 -13.40 -0.20 5.74
C ARG A 98 -13.19 0.72 4.53
N GLY A 99 -14.24 1.40 4.09
CA GLY A 99 -14.15 2.40 3.02
C GLY A 99 -13.34 3.64 3.40
N TYR A 100 -13.35 4.07 4.66
CA TYR A 100 -12.49 5.14 5.16
C TYR A 100 -11.03 4.69 5.28
N GLU A 101 -10.78 3.52 5.89
CA GLU A 101 -9.44 2.94 5.99
C GLU A 101 -8.82 2.75 4.61
N GLY A 102 -9.58 2.17 3.67
CA GLY A 102 -9.12 1.93 2.30
C GLY A 102 -8.76 3.22 1.56
N ARG A 103 -9.62 4.25 1.64
CA ARG A 103 -9.31 5.56 1.05
C ARG A 103 -8.05 6.17 1.67
N ARG A 104 -7.90 6.10 2.99
CA ARG A 104 -6.69 6.58 3.66
C ARG A 104 -5.44 5.84 3.19
N LEU A 105 -5.49 4.51 3.03
CA LEU A 105 -4.35 3.75 2.48
C LEU A 105 -4.02 4.19 1.05
N GLY A 106 -5.02 4.44 0.21
CA GLY A 106 -4.84 5.00 -1.13
C GLY A 106 -4.18 6.38 -1.11
N ASP A 107 -4.60 7.27 -0.21
CA ASP A 107 -4.01 8.60 -0.05
C ASP A 107 -2.57 8.53 0.49
N LEU A 108 -2.29 7.63 1.43
CA LEU A 108 -0.94 7.39 1.92
C LEU A 108 -0.03 6.82 0.83
N ALA A 109 -0.54 5.91 0.00
CA ALA A 109 0.18 5.38 -1.16
C ALA A 109 0.50 6.48 -2.17
N LEU A 110 -0.44 7.40 -2.40
CA LEU A 110 -0.23 8.57 -3.28
C LEU A 110 0.89 9.47 -2.75
N ASN A 111 0.82 9.86 -1.47
CA ASN A 111 1.87 10.69 -0.87
C ASN A 111 3.27 10.05 -0.96
N MET A 112 3.33 8.71 -0.83
CA MET A 112 4.57 7.95 -0.96
C MET A 112 5.16 8.04 -2.37
N VAL A 113 4.35 7.87 -3.43
CA VAL A 113 4.85 8.02 -4.81
C VAL A 113 5.14 9.46 -5.19
N GLU A 114 4.39 10.44 -4.71
CA GLU A 114 4.65 11.85 -4.95
C GLU A 114 5.99 12.29 -4.35
N THR A 115 6.29 11.83 -3.13
CA THR A 115 7.61 12.05 -2.50
C THR A 115 8.72 11.45 -3.35
N MET A 116 8.48 10.27 -3.91
CA MET A 116 9.45 9.61 -4.77
C MET A 116 9.64 10.36 -6.10
N ASP A 117 8.56 10.71 -6.79
CA ASP A 117 8.62 11.42 -8.07
C ASP A 117 9.33 12.78 -7.94
N ARG A 118 9.08 13.52 -6.86
CA ARG A 118 9.79 14.79 -6.60
C ARG A 118 11.29 14.57 -6.43
N ASN A 119 11.69 13.55 -5.67
CA ASN A 119 13.09 13.23 -5.46
C ASN A 119 13.79 12.77 -6.76
N LEU A 120 13.08 12.01 -7.58
CA LEU A 120 13.55 11.54 -8.89
C LEU A 120 13.60 12.65 -9.95
N TYR A 121 12.67 13.61 -9.91
CA TYR A 121 12.66 14.77 -10.79
C TYR A 121 13.95 15.57 -10.69
N GLU A 122 14.45 15.81 -9.47
CA GLU A 122 15.70 16.55 -9.26
C GLU A 122 16.88 15.91 -10.02
N ARG A 123 16.93 14.58 -10.10
CA ARG A 123 18.00 13.85 -10.80
C ARG A 123 17.99 14.11 -12.30
N SER A 124 16.81 14.37 -12.87
CA SER A 124 16.68 14.80 -14.26
C SER A 124 17.31 16.18 -14.50
N CYS A 125 17.18 17.10 -13.55
CA CYS A 125 17.81 18.41 -13.61
C CYS A 125 19.32 18.30 -13.43
N ASP A 126 19.74 17.50 -12.45
CA ASP A 126 21.15 17.27 -12.12
C ASP A 126 21.93 16.75 -13.34
N VAL A 127 21.43 15.72 -14.04
CA VAL A 127 22.14 15.14 -15.20
C VAL A 127 22.29 16.14 -16.36
N ARG A 128 21.25 16.95 -16.62
CA ARG A 128 21.27 17.96 -17.71
C ARG A 128 22.21 19.10 -17.38
N TRP A 129 22.19 19.57 -16.13
CA TRP A 129 23.07 20.64 -15.69
C TRP A 129 24.54 20.21 -15.72
N TRP A 130 24.87 19.05 -15.13
CA TRP A 130 26.26 18.59 -15.07
C TRP A 130 26.82 18.18 -16.43
N ALA A 131 25.99 17.77 -17.38
CA ALA A 131 26.43 17.52 -18.76
C ALA A 131 26.96 18.78 -19.47
N THR A 132 26.74 19.98 -18.92
CA THR A 132 27.28 21.24 -19.44
C THR A 132 28.58 21.70 -18.77
N ASP A 133 29.09 20.96 -17.76
CA ASP A 133 30.33 21.34 -17.07
C ASP A 133 31.52 21.29 -18.05
N SER A 134 32.29 22.39 -18.10
CA SER A 134 33.35 22.57 -19.08
C SER A 134 34.43 21.49 -18.98
N SER A 135 34.70 20.99 -17.79
CA SER A 135 35.70 19.91 -17.60
C SER A 135 35.31 18.61 -18.31
N LEU A 136 34.01 18.31 -18.39
CA LEU A 136 33.51 17.11 -19.06
C LEU A 136 33.52 17.29 -20.58
N VAL A 137 33.17 18.49 -21.03
CA VAL A 137 33.17 18.86 -22.46
C VAL A 137 34.59 18.87 -23.01
N GLU A 138 35.54 19.47 -22.29
CA GLU A 138 36.97 19.52 -22.65
C GLU A 138 37.56 18.11 -22.74
N LEU A 139 37.28 17.24 -21.76
CA LEU A 139 37.70 15.84 -21.78
C LEU A 139 37.24 15.12 -23.06
N LEU A 140 36.01 15.34 -23.49
CA LEU A 140 35.47 14.63 -24.67
C LEU A 140 35.95 15.21 -26.01
N GLN A 141 36.33 16.49 -26.06
CA GLN A 141 36.83 17.12 -27.27
C GLN A 141 38.34 16.92 -27.46
N ALA A 142 39.10 16.93 -26.38
CA ALA A 142 40.55 16.76 -26.38
C ALA A 142 40.97 15.79 -25.25
N PRO A 143 40.69 14.49 -25.40
CA PRO A 143 40.96 13.51 -24.34
C PRO A 143 42.46 13.33 -24.10
N ASP A 144 42.91 13.74 -22.93
CA ASP A 144 44.24 13.45 -22.40
C ASP A 144 44.19 13.09 -20.90
N GLU A 145 45.34 12.70 -20.34
CA GLU A 145 45.41 12.28 -18.93
C GLU A 145 45.09 13.41 -17.95
N GLN A 146 45.44 14.66 -18.31
CA GLN A 146 45.21 15.82 -17.46
C GLN A 146 43.73 16.21 -17.44
N ALA A 147 43.07 16.22 -18.59
CA ALA A 147 41.64 16.44 -18.75
C ALA A 147 40.84 15.34 -18.02
N ALA A 148 41.24 14.08 -18.14
CA ALA A 148 40.57 12.96 -17.45
C ALA A 148 40.68 13.11 -15.92
N ARG A 149 41.86 13.48 -15.42
CA ARG A 149 42.08 13.73 -13.99
C ARG A 149 41.23 14.90 -13.49
N HIS A 150 41.23 16.01 -14.23
CA HIS A 150 40.44 17.19 -13.89
C HIS A 150 38.94 16.88 -13.86
N ALA A 151 38.42 16.15 -14.85
CA ALA A 151 37.03 15.71 -14.88
C ALA A 151 36.71 14.82 -13.66
N CYS A 152 37.58 13.87 -13.30
CA CYS A 152 37.37 13.02 -12.11
C CYS A 152 37.32 13.85 -10.82
N GLU A 153 38.21 14.85 -10.66
CA GLU A 153 38.20 15.78 -9.52
C GLU A 153 36.90 16.59 -9.47
N ARG A 154 36.43 17.08 -10.61
CA ARG A 154 35.16 17.82 -10.71
C ARG A 154 33.95 16.95 -10.35
N LEU A 155 33.89 15.72 -10.84
CA LEU A 155 32.84 14.76 -10.49
C LEU A 155 32.89 14.40 -8.99
N ALA A 156 34.08 14.28 -8.39
CA ALA A 156 34.24 14.05 -6.96
C ALA A 156 33.68 15.20 -6.11
N VAL A 157 33.96 16.47 -6.49
CA VAL A 157 33.41 17.65 -5.82
C VAL A 157 31.88 17.68 -5.86
N ILE A 158 31.28 17.27 -7.00
CA ILE A 158 29.83 17.11 -7.11
C ILE A 158 29.35 16.05 -6.11
N LEU A 159 29.98 14.87 -6.07
CA LEU A 159 29.58 13.78 -5.18
C LEU A 159 29.73 14.08 -3.69
N ASP A 160 30.67 14.94 -3.31
CA ASP A 160 30.82 15.40 -1.93
C ASP A 160 29.67 16.34 -1.50
N SER A 161 29.10 17.09 -2.46
CA SER A 161 27.94 17.96 -2.22
C SER A 161 26.61 17.21 -2.33
N TYR A 162 26.52 16.22 -3.23
CA TYR A 162 25.32 15.45 -3.54
C TYR A 162 25.49 13.99 -3.14
N THR A 163 25.34 13.71 -1.84
CA THR A 163 25.66 12.41 -1.23
C THR A 163 24.71 11.26 -1.58
N VAL A 164 23.64 11.53 -2.32
CA VAL A 164 22.62 10.56 -2.75
C VAL A 164 23.03 9.71 -3.95
N TYR A 165 24.14 10.07 -4.61
CA TYR A 165 24.67 9.33 -5.76
C TYR A 165 25.76 8.35 -5.33
N LEU A 166 25.75 7.19 -5.99
CA LEU A 166 26.85 6.23 -5.90
C LEU A 166 28.03 6.73 -6.72
N ASP A 167 27.82 7.07 -7.99
CA ASP A 167 28.87 7.57 -8.87
C ASP A 167 28.29 8.32 -10.08
N LEU A 168 29.15 9.04 -10.79
CA LEU A 168 28.88 9.69 -12.07
C LEU A 168 29.94 9.23 -13.07
N TRP A 169 29.55 8.86 -14.28
CA TRP A 169 30.46 8.40 -15.33
C TRP A 169 30.33 9.23 -16.59
N VAL A 170 31.48 9.55 -17.17
CA VAL A 170 31.58 10.21 -18.47
C VAL A 170 32.09 9.19 -19.48
N ALA A 171 31.26 8.87 -20.47
CA ALA A 171 31.61 7.97 -21.55
C ALA A 171 31.74 8.73 -22.87
N ASP A 172 32.73 8.37 -23.68
CA ASP A 172 32.88 8.91 -25.03
C ASP A 172 31.79 8.40 -26.00
N ALA A 173 31.78 8.93 -27.23
CA ALA A 173 30.82 8.53 -28.26
C ALA A 173 30.89 7.04 -28.64
N GLN A 174 32.00 6.35 -28.33
CA GLN A 174 32.18 4.91 -28.53
C GLN A 174 31.77 4.10 -27.29
N GLY A 175 31.37 4.77 -26.21
CA GLY A 175 30.93 4.19 -24.96
C GLY A 175 32.06 3.78 -24.04
N ARG A 176 33.30 4.25 -24.22
CA ARG A 176 34.36 4.01 -23.25
C ARG A 176 34.29 5.03 -22.12
N VAL A 177 34.25 4.57 -20.88
CA VAL A 177 34.25 5.44 -19.70
C VAL A 177 35.62 6.10 -19.54
N LEU A 178 35.66 7.43 -19.63
CA LEU A 178 36.89 8.23 -19.54
C LEU A 178 37.07 8.90 -18.17
N ALA A 179 35.99 9.12 -17.42
CA ALA A 179 36.04 9.66 -16.06
C ALA A 179 34.95 9.05 -15.16
N THR A 180 35.26 8.97 -13.86
CA THR A 180 34.36 8.56 -12.77
C THR A 180 34.54 9.53 -11.59
N GLY A 181 33.49 9.76 -10.81
CA GLY A 181 33.55 10.58 -9.60
C GLY A 181 34.16 9.86 -8.39
N ARG A 182 34.20 8.53 -8.36
CA ARG A 182 34.83 7.74 -7.28
C ARG A 182 35.81 6.70 -7.81
N PRO A 183 36.89 7.11 -8.49
CA PRO A 183 37.88 6.17 -9.03
C PRO A 183 38.53 5.28 -7.97
N GLY A 184 38.63 5.74 -6.71
CA GLY A 184 39.15 4.94 -5.60
C GLY A 184 38.23 3.82 -5.14
N ARG A 185 36.92 3.94 -5.35
CA ARG A 185 35.92 2.91 -4.96
C ARG A 185 35.51 2.05 -6.15
N TYR A 186 35.21 2.67 -7.28
CA TYR A 186 34.70 2.01 -8.47
C TYR A 186 35.73 2.01 -9.62
N ALA A 187 36.98 1.68 -9.30
CA ALA A 187 38.10 1.69 -10.25
C ALA A 187 37.82 0.89 -11.55
N LYS A 188 37.00 -0.18 -11.45
CA LYS A 188 36.62 -1.02 -12.59
C LYS A 188 35.74 -0.30 -13.62
N ALA A 189 35.06 0.78 -13.24
CA ALA A 189 34.25 1.55 -14.19
C ALA A 189 35.13 2.25 -15.23
N LEU A 190 36.29 2.78 -14.80
CA LEU A 190 37.19 3.52 -15.68
C LEU A 190 37.75 2.64 -16.79
N GLY A 191 37.62 3.10 -18.04
CA GLY A 191 38.08 2.40 -19.24
C GLY A 191 37.16 1.28 -19.72
N THR A 192 36.11 0.92 -18.98
CA THR A 192 35.12 -0.08 -19.40
C THR A 192 34.25 0.46 -20.54
N THR A 193 33.86 -0.41 -21.46
CA THR A 193 32.94 -0.07 -22.56
C THR A 193 31.50 -0.35 -22.15
N VAL A 194 30.67 0.68 -22.19
CA VAL A 194 29.24 0.71 -21.83
C VAL A 194 28.33 0.96 -23.03
N SER A 195 28.84 0.82 -24.26
CA SER A 195 28.08 1.14 -25.49
C SER A 195 26.79 0.34 -25.68
N GLN A 196 26.68 -0.83 -25.05
CA GLN A 196 25.48 -1.67 -25.07
C GLN A 196 24.49 -1.35 -23.94
N GLU A 197 24.93 -0.62 -22.92
CA GLU A 197 24.10 -0.24 -21.79
C GLU A 197 22.94 0.64 -22.23
N GLU A 198 21.76 0.39 -21.65
CA GLU A 198 20.54 1.12 -22.04
C GLU A 198 20.67 2.61 -21.73
N TRP A 199 21.23 2.99 -20.58
CA TRP A 199 21.42 4.39 -20.20
C TRP A 199 22.34 5.10 -21.20
N PHE A 200 23.41 4.45 -21.65
CA PHE A 200 24.32 5.04 -22.63
C PHE A 200 23.62 5.26 -23.97
N ARG A 201 22.95 4.22 -24.50
CA ARG A 201 22.25 4.31 -25.80
C ARG A 201 21.14 5.36 -25.77
N ARG A 202 20.37 5.43 -24.69
CA ARG A 202 19.30 6.43 -24.55
C ARG A 202 19.85 7.83 -24.31
N GLY A 203 20.94 7.98 -23.54
CA GLY A 203 21.64 9.25 -23.36
C GLY A 203 22.17 9.82 -24.68
N MET A 204 22.85 9.00 -25.50
CA MET A 204 23.30 9.40 -26.85
C MET A 204 22.15 9.79 -27.79
N ALA A 205 20.96 9.20 -27.58
CA ALA A 205 19.77 9.44 -28.41
C ALA A 205 18.95 10.67 -27.97
N THR A 206 19.35 11.37 -26.91
CA THR A 206 18.66 12.60 -26.48
C THR A 206 18.66 13.66 -27.57
N GLN A 207 17.56 14.42 -27.69
CA GLN A 207 17.33 15.32 -28.81
C GLN A 207 18.15 16.62 -28.70
N ASP A 208 18.08 17.28 -27.54
CA ASP A 208 18.80 18.52 -27.23
C ASP A 208 19.37 18.47 -25.80
N GLY A 209 19.98 19.55 -25.31
CA GLY A 209 20.51 19.66 -23.95
C GLY A 209 19.45 19.75 -22.84
N GLY A 210 18.17 19.92 -23.20
CA GLY A 210 17.02 19.86 -22.29
C GLY A 210 16.45 18.45 -22.12
N ASP A 211 16.87 17.50 -22.96
CA ASP A 211 16.39 16.12 -22.95
C ASP A 211 17.26 15.20 -22.08
N TYR A 212 16.70 14.07 -21.66
CA TYR A 212 17.33 13.11 -20.75
C TYR A 212 16.65 11.74 -20.85
N ALA A 213 17.35 10.71 -20.39
CA ALA A 213 16.79 9.40 -20.17
C ALA A 213 16.76 9.07 -18.67
N ALA A 214 15.63 8.54 -18.21
CA ALA A 214 15.48 7.90 -16.90
C ALA A 214 15.18 6.41 -17.10
N LEU A 215 15.81 5.56 -16.30
CA LEU A 215 15.70 4.11 -16.39
C LEU A 215 15.07 3.53 -15.12
N ASP A 216 14.44 2.38 -15.29
CA ASP A 216 13.90 1.58 -14.20
C ASP A 216 15.03 0.99 -13.32
N ILE A 217 14.66 0.55 -12.12
CA ILE A 217 15.61 0.08 -11.11
C ILE A 217 16.27 -1.22 -11.54
N ARG A 218 17.60 -1.22 -11.44
CA ARG A 218 18.44 -2.38 -11.76
C ARG A 218 19.67 -2.45 -10.86
N PRO A 219 20.23 -3.65 -10.63
CA PRO A 219 21.57 -3.78 -10.08
C PRO A 219 22.62 -3.33 -11.12
N GLU A 220 23.63 -2.60 -10.68
CA GLU A 220 24.76 -2.17 -11.52
C GLU A 220 26.05 -2.91 -11.13
N PRO A 221 26.53 -3.87 -11.95
CA PRO A 221 27.69 -4.70 -11.62
C PRO A 221 28.98 -3.91 -11.35
N LEU A 222 29.19 -2.79 -12.03
CA LEU A 222 30.38 -1.94 -11.83
C LEU A 222 30.30 -1.09 -10.56
N LEU A 223 29.11 -1.00 -9.94
CA LEU A 223 28.84 -0.37 -8.65
C LEU A 223 28.57 -1.42 -7.57
N GLU A 224 29.33 -2.53 -7.60
CA GLU A 224 29.26 -3.61 -6.61
C GLU A 224 27.90 -4.33 -6.57
N GLY A 225 27.11 -4.25 -7.66
CA GLY A 225 25.76 -4.82 -7.73
C GLY A 225 24.71 -4.01 -6.99
N ALA A 226 25.02 -2.77 -6.57
CA ALA A 226 24.09 -1.87 -5.93
C ALA A 226 22.90 -1.56 -6.85
N GLN A 227 21.74 -1.33 -6.23
CA GLN A 227 20.51 -0.99 -6.93
C GLN A 227 20.52 0.49 -7.27
N VAL A 228 20.31 0.80 -8.54
CA VAL A 228 20.42 2.16 -9.04
C VAL A 228 19.20 2.58 -9.84
N ALA A 229 18.83 3.85 -9.68
CA ALA A 229 18.10 4.58 -10.70
C ALA A 229 19.13 5.32 -11.56
N ALA A 230 19.22 4.96 -12.84
CA ALA A 230 20.17 5.56 -13.76
C ALA A 230 19.51 6.68 -14.56
N TYR A 231 20.19 7.83 -14.61
CA TYR A 231 19.83 8.96 -15.47
C TYR A 231 20.98 9.26 -16.41
N SER A 232 20.67 9.69 -17.62
CA SER A 232 21.71 9.99 -18.60
C SER A 232 21.27 11.03 -19.61
N THR A 233 22.22 11.82 -20.09
CA THR A 233 22.02 12.71 -21.24
C THR A 233 23.32 12.89 -22.03
N ALA A 234 23.20 13.33 -23.28
CA ALA A 234 24.36 13.60 -24.10
C ALA A 234 25.13 14.82 -23.59
N ILE A 235 26.44 14.68 -23.46
CA ILE A 235 27.35 15.83 -23.39
C ILE A 235 27.55 16.31 -24.83
N ARG A 236 27.34 17.61 -25.06
CA ARG A 236 27.31 18.21 -26.39
C ARG A 236 28.49 19.14 -26.61
N GLU A 237 28.89 19.24 -27.88
CA GLU A 237 29.98 20.11 -28.32
C GLU A 237 29.78 21.55 -27.82
N GLY A 238 30.83 22.10 -27.20
CA GLY A 238 30.84 23.44 -26.61
C GLY A 238 29.79 23.70 -25.53
N ALA A 239 29.25 22.66 -24.88
CA ALA A 239 28.10 22.76 -23.97
C ALA A 239 26.85 23.41 -24.62
N GLN A 240 26.76 23.40 -25.95
CA GLN A 240 25.64 24.01 -26.67
C GLN A 240 24.42 23.11 -26.61
N ARG A 241 23.24 23.72 -26.37
CA ARG A 241 21.96 23.01 -26.29
C ARG A 241 21.70 22.13 -27.51
N ASP A 242 21.91 22.68 -28.70
CA ASP A 242 21.70 21.99 -29.98
C ASP A 242 23.01 21.44 -30.58
N GLY A 243 24.08 21.41 -29.78
CA GLY A 243 25.38 20.90 -30.19
C GLY A 243 25.33 19.41 -30.50
N ARG A 244 26.26 18.94 -31.34
CA ARG A 244 26.41 17.53 -31.65
C ARG A 244 26.77 16.74 -30.37
N PRO A 245 26.13 15.59 -30.09
CA PRO A 245 26.57 14.69 -29.02
C PRO A 245 28.03 14.25 -29.21
N VAL A 246 28.85 14.43 -28.18
CA VAL A 246 30.27 14.03 -28.15
C VAL A 246 30.54 12.92 -27.11
N GLY A 247 29.58 12.66 -26.22
CA GLY A 247 29.62 11.57 -25.24
C GLY A 247 28.36 11.60 -24.38
N VAL A 248 28.37 10.85 -23.28
CA VAL A 248 27.23 10.74 -22.34
C VAL A 248 27.71 10.93 -20.92
N LEU A 249 26.95 11.72 -20.15
CA LEU A 249 27.00 11.68 -18.70
C LEU A 249 25.95 10.68 -18.20
N GLY A 250 26.39 9.65 -17.48
CA GLY A 250 25.53 8.76 -16.70
C GLY A 250 25.66 9.08 -15.22
N ILE A 251 24.53 9.19 -14.51
CA ILE A 251 24.52 9.40 -13.07
C ILE A 251 23.72 8.28 -12.39
N PHE A 252 24.27 7.75 -11.30
CA PHE A 252 23.76 6.54 -10.66
C PHE A 252 23.32 6.86 -9.23
N PHE A 253 22.00 6.98 -9.06
CA PHE A 253 21.37 7.30 -7.79
C PHE A 253 21.29 6.05 -6.90
N ASP A 254 21.61 6.19 -5.61
CA ASP A 254 21.53 5.10 -4.62
C ASP A 254 20.07 4.81 -4.28
N TRP A 255 19.45 3.94 -5.07
CA TRP A 255 18.02 3.66 -4.96
C TRP A 255 17.66 3.02 -3.63
N ALA A 256 18.43 2.02 -3.18
CA ALA A 256 18.09 1.22 -2.01
C ALA A 256 17.94 2.08 -0.75
N ARG A 257 18.90 2.98 -0.51
CA ARG A 257 18.90 3.85 0.68
C ARG A 257 17.73 4.84 0.68
N GLN A 258 17.42 5.39 -0.48
CA GLN A 258 16.44 6.46 -0.62
C GLN A 258 15.02 5.90 -0.60
N ALA A 259 14.80 4.79 -1.30
CA ALA A 259 13.53 4.10 -1.30
C ALA A 259 13.18 3.52 0.07
N GLU A 260 14.17 3.02 0.83
CA GLU A 260 13.95 2.57 2.22
C GLU A 260 13.38 3.71 3.09
N THR A 261 13.94 4.91 2.97
CA THR A 261 13.46 6.07 3.72
C THR A 261 12.00 6.37 3.38
N VAL A 262 11.64 6.36 2.10
CA VAL A 262 10.28 6.63 1.61
C VAL A 262 9.27 5.61 2.11
N VAL A 263 9.57 4.31 1.98
CA VAL A 263 8.62 3.25 2.39
C VAL A 263 8.50 3.12 3.91
N ARG A 264 9.45 3.65 4.69
CA ARG A 264 9.41 3.65 6.17
C ARG A 264 8.90 4.96 6.77
N SER A 265 8.77 6.04 5.99
CA SER A 265 8.33 7.35 6.48
C SER A 265 6.83 7.63 6.28
N VAL A 266 6.04 6.60 5.95
CA VAL A 266 4.59 6.73 5.76
C VAL A 266 3.93 7.13 7.09
N GLY A 267 2.95 8.03 7.04
CA GLY A 267 2.21 8.56 8.21
C GLY A 267 1.28 7.54 8.88
N LEU A 268 1.86 6.47 9.44
CA LEU A 268 1.20 5.40 10.17
C LEU A 268 1.58 5.50 11.66
N SER A 269 0.63 5.19 12.53
CA SER A 269 0.88 4.98 13.95
C SER A 269 1.63 3.67 14.22
N ASP A 270 2.23 3.51 15.39
CA ASP A 270 2.95 2.27 15.77
C ASP A 270 2.07 1.01 15.65
N GLU A 271 0.79 1.14 16.02
CA GLU A 271 -0.19 0.06 15.90
C GLU A 271 -0.47 -0.29 14.43
N GLU A 272 -0.57 0.71 13.56
CA GLU A 272 -0.76 0.50 12.13
C GLU A 272 0.50 -0.13 11.51
N TRP A 273 1.70 0.33 11.88
CA TRP A 273 2.95 -0.24 11.42
C TRP A 273 3.07 -1.74 11.72
N SER A 274 2.60 -2.19 12.88
CA SER A 274 2.66 -3.62 13.26
C SER A 274 1.90 -4.57 12.32
N ARG A 275 1.00 -4.02 11.48
CA ARG A 275 0.10 -4.78 10.59
C ARG A 275 0.09 -4.22 9.17
N THR A 276 1.03 -3.35 8.82
CA THR A 276 1.09 -2.68 7.53
C THR A 276 2.42 -2.91 6.84
N ARG A 277 2.34 -3.16 5.54
CA ARG A 277 3.47 -3.27 4.63
C ARG A 277 3.33 -2.22 3.53
N CYS A 278 4.31 -1.33 3.44
CA CYS A 278 4.41 -0.32 2.38
C CYS A 278 5.42 -0.78 1.32
N MET A 279 5.10 -0.58 0.05
CA MET A 279 5.89 -1.02 -1.10
C MET A 279 5.88 0.00 -2.24
N LEU A 280 6.98 0.03 -2.99
CA LEU A 280 7.05 0.61 -4.32
C LEU A 280 7.14 -0.53 -5.34
N VAL A 281 6.32 -0.48 -6.38
CA VAL A 281 6.21 -1.54 -7.39
C VAL A 281 6.39 -0.94 -8.78
N ASP A 282 7.29 -1.49 -9.59
CA ASP A 282 7.57 -0.97 -10.93
C ASP A 282 6.45 -1.29 -11.95
N SER A 283 6.58 -0.74 -13.16
CA SER A 283 5.62 -0.97 -14.25
C SER A 283 5.53 -2.43 -14.72
N ARG A 284 6.50 -3.26 -14.32
CA ARG A 284 6.60 -4.69 -14.59
C ARG A 284 6.18 -5.55 -13.39
N GLN A 285 5.54 -4.93 -12.40
CA GLN A 285 5.03 -5.58 -11.19
C GLN A 285 6.13 -6.19 -10.32
N ARG A 286 7.35 -5.66 -10.35
CA ARG A 286 8.42 -6.02 -9.41
C ARG A 286 8.41 -5.08 -8.23
N VAL A 287 8.58 -5.61 -7.03
CA VAL A 287 8.79 -4.79 -5.84
C VAL A 287 10.18 -4.17 -5.94
N ILE A 288 10.24 -2.85 -6.01
CA ILE A 288 11.48 -2.08 -6.06
C ILE A 288 11.83 -1.48 -4.69
N ALA A 289 10.92 -1.46 -3.73
CA ALA A 289 11.22 -1.22 -2.33
C ALA A 289 10.10 -1.75 -1.43
N ALA A 290 10.42 -2.16 -0.21
CA ALA A 290 9.44 -2.58 0.79
C ALA A 290 9.89 -2.27 2.22
N SER A 291 8.92 -1.88 3.07
CA SER A 291 9.14 -1.52 4.48
C SER A 291 9.63 -2.67 5.38
N ASP A 292 9.44 -3.91 4.95
CA ASP A 292 9.91 -5.13 5.62
C ASP A 292 11.31 -5.59 5.15
N GLY A 293 11.91 -4.88 4.20
CA GLY A 293 13.22 -5.23 3.64
C GLY A 293 13.19 -6.42 2.67
N ALA A 294 12.04 -6.73 2.06
CA ALA A 294 11.92 -7.81 1.09
C ALA A 294 12.86 -7.68 -0.13
N ASP A 295 13.24 -8.83 -0.70
CA ASP A 295 14.12 -8.92 -1.88
C ASP A 295 13.42 -8.32 -3.12
N LEU A 296 14.15 -7.51 -3.89
CA LEU A 296 13.71 -6.81 -5.09
C LEU A 296 13.37 -7.72 -6.29
N ARG A 297 13.46 -9.03 -6.08
CA ARG A 297 12.98 -10.06 -7.01
C ARG A 297 11.52 -10.42 -6.80
N GLU A 298 10.92 -10.00 -5.68
CA GLU A 298 9.50 -10.19 -5.42
C GLU A 298 8.66 -9.54 -6.51
N ARG A 299 7.62 -10.25 -6.93
CA ARG A 299 6.59 -9.70 -7.81
C ARG A 299 5.31 -9.46 -7.03
N TYR A 300 4.74 -8.28 -7.24
CA TYR A 300 3.48 -7.89 -6.64
C TYR A 300 2.48 -7.52 -7.73
N VAL A 301 1.50 -8.39 -7.95
CA VAL A 301 0.44 -8.18 -8.94
C VAL A 301 -0.66 -7.36 -8.28
N LEU A 302 -0.84 -6.12 -8.73
CA LEU A 302 -2.01 -5.33 -8.36
C LEU A 302 -3.27 -5.94 -8.97
N LEU A 303 -4.20 -6.33 -8.10
CA LEU A 303 -5.51 -6.82 -8.48
C LEU A 303 -6.51 -5.67 -8.51
N ASN A 304 -7.56 -5.79 -9.31
CA ASN A 304 -8.76 -4.95 -9.25
C ASN A 304 -8.47 -3.42 -9.22
N THR A 305 -7.58 -2.95 -10.10
CA THR A 305 -7.37 -1.51 -10.25
C THR A 305 -8.47 -0.84 -11.08
N ASP A 306 -9.24 -1.60 -11.86
CA ASP A 306 -10.33 -1.12 -12.74
C ASP A 306 -9.91 0.08 -13.62
N GLY A 307 -8.64 0.12 -14.02
CA GLY A 307 -8.04 1.21 -14.79
C GLY A 307 -7.89 2.54 -14.02
N GLN A 308 -8.16 2.56 -12.73
CA GLN A 308 -7.99 3.73 -11.88
C GLN A 308 -6.52 3.94 -11.53
N ALA A 309 -6.08 5.19 -11.54
CA ALA A 309 -4.73 5.57 -11.13
C ALA A 309 -4.54 5.45 -9.61
N ARG A 310 -5.61 5.45 -8.81
CA ARG A 310 -5.56 5.28 -7.36
C ARG A 310 -6.82 4.64 -6.85
N GLY A 311 -6.72 3.95 -5.73
CA GLY A 311 -7.88 3.36 -5.08
C GLY A 311 -7.49 2.39 -3.98
N PHE A 312 -8.45 1.55 -3.62
CA PHE A 312 -8.23 0.45 -2.70
C PHE A 312 -9.14 -0.71 -3.05
N TYR A 313 -8.76 -1.90 -2.60
CA TYR A 313 -9.59 -3.08 -2.70
C TYR A 313 -9.33 -4.02 -1.52
N PRO A 314 -10.35 -4.78 -1.08
CA PRO A 314 -10.14 -5.86 -0.13
C PRO A 314 -9.47 -7.06 -0.83
N ALA A 315 -8.44 -7.62 -0.21
CA ALA A 315 -7.90 -8.94 -0.49
C ALA A 315 -8.33 -9.91 0.63
N SER A 316 -8.03 -11.21 0.49
CA SER A 316 -8.55 -12.27 1.37
C SER A 316 -8.34 -12.02 2.87
N ASP A 317 -7.22 -11.44 3.26
CA ASP A 317 -6.80 -11.25 4.65
C ASP A 317 -6.27 -9.83 4.94
N ARG A 318 -6.49 -8.88 4.03
CA ARG A 318 -5.93 -7.53 4.10
C ARG A 318 -6.69 -6.53 3.23
N LEU A 319 -6.50 -5.26 3.53
CA LEU A 319 -6.92 -4.15 2.70
C LEU A 319 -5.72 -3.62 1.93
N VAL A 320 -5.86 -3.38 0.64
CA VAL A 320 -4.79 -2.86 -0.21
C VAL A 320 -5.17 -1.47 -0.70
N GLY A 321 -4.39 -0.47 -0.35
CA GLY A 321 -4.42 0.85 -0.98
C GLY A 321 -3.33 0.97 -2.03
N TYR A 322 -3.60 1.64 -3.14
CA TYR A 322 -2.63 1.83 -4.22
C TYR A 322 -2.76 3.19 -4.90
N ALA A 323 -1.64 3.66 -5.47
CA ALA A 323 -1.59 4.85 -6.32
C ALA A 323 -0.47 4.73 -7.36
N LEU A 324 -0.77 5.06 -8.61
CA LEU A 324 0.16 5.21 -9.73
C LEU A 324 0.91 6.53 -9.59
N THR A 325 2.19 6.56 -9.95
CA THR A 325 3.00 7.79 -10.03
C THR A 325 2.31 8.85 -10.90
N PRO A 326 1.98 10.04 -10.37
CA PRO A 326 1.47 11.13 -11.19
C PRO A 326 2.56 11.82 -12.02
N GLY A 327 3.83 11.58 -11.72
CA GLY A 327 4.94 12.41 -12.20
C GLY A 327 5.06 13.71 -11.41
N TYR A 328 6.06 14.51 -11.74
CA TYR A 328 6.31 15.81 -11.13
C TYR A 328 6.96 16.76 -12.12
N GLU A 329 6.34 17.93 -12.35
CA GLU A 329 6.81 18.94 -13.31
C GLU A 329 7.06 18.33 -14.71
N THR A 330 8.31 18.32 -15.19
CA THR A 330 8.71 17.74 -16.49
C THR A 330 9.16 16.28 -16.40
N TYR A 331 9.07 15.66 -15.22
CA TYR A 331 9.30 14.24 -15.05
C TYR A 331 7.97 13.47 -15.09
N PRO A 332 7.71 12.67 -16.13
CA PRO A 332 6.41 12.03 -16.33
C PRO A 332 6.14 10.84 -15.39
N GLY A 333 7.11 10.43 -14.57
CA GLY A 333 7.07 9.17 -13.83
C GLY A 333 7.47 7.98 -14.69
N LEU A 334 7.71 6.84 -14.04
CA LEU A 334 8.09 5.57 -14.70
C LEU A 334 6.95 4.54 -14.72
N GLY A 335 5.72 4.98 -14.40
CA GLY A 335 4.56 4.11 -14.31
C GLY A 335 4.63 3.15 -13.12
N TRP A 336 5.25 3.60 -12.03
CA TRP A 336 5.34 2.82 -10.79
C TRP A 336 4.10 3.01 -9.94
N TYR A 337 3.91 2.12 -8.98
CA TYR A 337 2.84 2.18 -8.00
C TYR A 337 3.38 2.23 -6.58
N GLY A 338 2.78 3.06 -5.74
CA GLY A 338 2.81 2.92 -4.31
C GLY A 338 1.73 1.95 -3.90
N VAL A 339 2.07 0.99 -3.06
CA VAL A 339 1.15 -0.03 -2.57
C VAL A 339 1.29 -0.14 -1.06
N ILE A 340 0.15 -0.12 -0.36
CA ILE A 340 0.10 -0.31 1.09
C ILE A 340 -0.88 -1.43 1.39
N GLU A 341 -0.36 -2.50 1.96
CA GLU A 341 -1.16 -3.60 2.49
C GLU A 341 -1.35 -3.41 3.99
N GLN A 342 -2.58 -3.54 4.47
CA GLN A 342 -2.86 -3.51 5.90
C GLN A 342 -3.72 -4.69 6.30
N GLN A 343 -3.23 -5.51 7.23
CA GLN A 343 -4.04 -6.56 7.82
C GLN A 343 -5.13 -5.94 8.71
N PRO A 344 -6.33 -6.54 8.74
CA PRO A 344 -7.36 -6.15 9.68
C PRO A 344 -6.82 -6.31 11.11
N ARG A 345 -7.34 -5.51 12.04
CA ARG A 345 -7.02 -5.69 13.45
C ARG A 345 -7.35 -7.13 13.85
N ARG A 346 -6.45 -7.81 14.56
CA ARG A 346 -6.80 -9.08 15.21
C ARG A 346 -7.53 -8.74 16.51
N PHE A 347 -8.73 -9.28 16.65
CA PHE A 347 -9.66 -8.93 17.73
C PHE A 347 -9.53 -9.83 18.96
N PHE A 348 -8.82 -10.96 18.84
CA PHE A 348 -8.64 -11.96 19.88
C PHE A 348 -7.22 -12.51 19.87
N GLU A 349 -6.49 -12.32 20.96
CA GLU A 349 -5.45 -13.23 21.46
C GLU A 349 -5.85 -13.67 22.88
#